data_AF-A0A9J5WT90-F1
#
_entry.id   AF-A0A9J5WT90-F1
#
_cell.length_a   1.000
_cell.length_b   1.000
_cell.length_c   1.000
_cell.angle_alpha   90.00
_cell.angle_beta   90.00
_cell.angle_gamma   90.00
#
_symmetry.space_group_name_H-M   'P 1'
#
loop_
_entity.id
_entity.type
_entity.pdbx_description
1 polymer ?
#
loop_
_entity_poly.entity_id
_entity_poly.type
_entity_poly.pdbx_seq_one_letter_code
_entity_poly.pdbx_strand_id
1 'polypeptide(L)'
;MEKLINLHHLDTTGTSLLKMPLHPSKLKNLHVLVGFKFILGGCSDLRMVDLGELRNLHASISVLELQNVVDRREALNANMTKKEHVEMLSLEWSESIADSSQTEGDILDKLQPNTNIKELEIAGYRGTKFPNWMADHSFLKLVGVSLSNCNNCASLPALGQLPSLKFLTVRGMHRITERCRSGSSSMYWGKGEFPALHDFLIEDCPKLIGKLPEKLCSLRGLRISKCPELSPETPIQLSNLKEFKVVASPKVGVLFDDA
;
A
#
# COMPACT_ATOMS: atom_id res chain seq x y z
N MET A 1 0.03 -30.56 5.03
CA MET A 1 1.27 -30.16 4.30
C MET A 1 2.57 -30.59 5.00
N GLU A 2 2.56 -30.97 6.28
CA GLU A 2 3.79 -31.31 7.04
C GLU A 2 4.59 -32.52 6.55
N LYS A 3 4.03 -33.35 5.65
CA LYS A 3 4.71 -34.50 5.04
C LYS A 3 5.37 -34.18 3.69
N LEU A 4 5.25 -32.95 3.19
CA LEU A 4 5.73 -32.53 1.87
C LEU A 4 7.18 -32.02 1.91
N ILE A 5 8.08 -32.81 2.52
CA ILE A 5 9.49 -32.44 2.71
C ILE A 5 10.30 -32.32 1.41
N ASN A 6 9.80 -32.89 0.31
CA ASN A 6 10.42 -32.84 -1.02
C ASN A 6 9.76 -31.78 -1.93
N LEU A 7 8.95 -30.87 -1.38
CA LEU A 7 8.30 -29.84 -2.17
C LEU A 7 9.32 -28.74 -2.55
N HIS A 8 9.51 -28.52 -3.85
CA HIS A 8 10.47 -27.55 -4.38
C HIS A 8 9.82 -26.24 -4.86
N HIS A 9 8.59 -26.34 -5.36
CA HIS A 9 7.82 -25.22 -5.91
C HIS A 9 6.39 -25.30 -5.36
N LEU A 10 5.92 -24.20 -4.77
CA LEU A 10 4.55 -24.06 -4.29
C LEU A 10 3.99 -22.75 -4.82
N ASP A 11 2.98 -22.83 -5.66
CA ASP A 11 2.26 -21.67 -6.20
C ASP A 11 0.83 -21.70 -5.68
N THR A 12 0.44 -20.66 -4.96
CA THR A 12 -0.90 -20.49 -4.40
C THR A 12 -1.66 -19.34 -5.05
N THR A 13 -1.15 -18.78 -6.15
CA THR A 13 -1.79 -17.68 -6.89
C THR A 13 -3.21 -18.05 -7.30
N GLY A 14 -4.17 -17.16 -7.03
CA GLY A 14 -5.58 -17.38 -7.34
C GLY A 14 -6.32 -18.33 -6.40
N THR A 15 -5.67 -18.83 -5.33
CA THR A 15 -6.33 -19.65 -4.31
C THR A 15 -6.75 -18.80 -3.10
N SER A 16 -8.00 -18.95 -2.65
CA SER A 16 -8.54 -18.21 -1.51
C SER A 16 -8.32 -18.90 -0.16
N LEU A 17 -7.86 -20.15 -0.15
CA LEU A 17 -7.98 -21.05 1.01
C LEU A 17 -6.69 -21.74 1.47
N LEU A 18 -5.57 -21.59 0.74
CA LEU A 18 -4.32 -22.23 1.16
C LEU A 18 -3.63 -21.39 2.24
N LYS A 19 -4.00 -21.67 3.49
CA LYS A 19 -3.26 -21.23 4.68
C LYS A 19 -1.92 -21.96 4.76
N MET A 20 -0.92 -21.31 5.35
CA MET A 20 0.44 -21.86 5.39
C MET A 20 0.40 -23.11 6.27
N PRO A 21 1.17 -24.16 5.94
CA PRO A 21 1.50 -25.13 6.98
C PRO A 21 2.09 -24.39 8.19
N LEU A 22 1.65 -24.79 9.39
CA LEU A 22 2.05 -24.26 10.70
C LEU A 22 3.57 -24.18 10.93
N HIS A 23 4.39 -24.80 10.07
CA HIS A 23 5.84 -24.88 10.22
C HIS A 23 6.56 -24.74 8.87
N PRO A 24 6.73 -23.51 8.36
CA PRO A 24 7.46 -23.26 7.10
C PRO A 24 8.91 -23.76 7.16
N SER A 25 9.53 -23.76 8.35
CA SER A 25 10.85 -24.35 8.62
C SER A 25 10.96 -25.84 8.29
N LYS A 26 9.84 -26.58 8.22
CA LYS A 26 9.85 -28.00 7.81
C LYS A 26 9.99 -28.16 6.29
N LEU A 27 9.70 -27.13 5.49
CA LEU A 27 9.80 -27.16 4.03
C LEU A 27 11.22 -26.79 3.55
N LYS A 28 12.22 -27.56 3.99
CA LYS A 28 13.65 -27.27 3.77
C LYS A 28 14.09 -27.23 2.31
N ASN A 29 13.37 -27.93 1.43
CA ASN A 29 13.66 -28.02 -0.01
C ASN A 29 12.84 -27.05 -0.87
N LEU A 30 12.05 -26.16 -0.24
CA LEU A 30 11.21 -25.21 -0.97
C LEU A 30 12.07 -24.07 -1.51
N HIS A 31 12.19 -24.00 -2.83
CA HIS A 31 12.98 -23.00 -3.54
C HIS A 31 12.15 -21.85 -4.07
N VAL A 32 10.86 -22.07 -4.29
CA VAL A 32 9.97 -21.06 -4.86
C VAL A 32 8.62 -21.16 -4.18
N LEU A 33 8.20 -20.05 -3.56
CA LEU A 33 6.87 -19.87 -3.00
C LEU A 33 6.25 -18.61 -3.60
N VAL A 34 5.10 -18.74 -4.26
CA VAL A 34 4.44 -17.66 -5.03
C VAL A 34 2.98 -17.53 -4.56
N GLY A 35 2.50 -16.29 -4.38
CA GLY A 35 1.07 -16.02 -4.16
C GLY A 35 0.58 -16.31 -2.75
N PHE A 36 1.46 -16.21 -1.76
CA PHE A 36 1.24 -16.80 -0.44
C PHE A 36 0.62 -15.84 0.57
N LYS A 37 -0.38 -16.32 1.34
CA LYS A 37 -1.06 -15.56 2.41
C LYS A 37 -0.60 -16.02 3.80
N PHE A 38 0.20 -15.19 4.46
CA PHE A 38 0.72 -15.38 5.79
C PHE A 38 -0.23 -14.76 6.84
N ILE A 39 -1.03 -15.58 7.52
CA ILE A 39 -2.05 -15.11 8.47
C ILE A 39 -1.49 -15.19 9.89
N LEU A 40 -1.33 -14.05 10.54
CA LEU A 40 -0.82 -13.94 11.91
C LEU A 40 -1.91 -14.18 12.95
N GLY A 41 -1.59 -14.92 14.01
CA GLY A 41 -2.51 -15.15 15.14
C GLY A 41 -3.78 -15.95 14.79
N GLY A 42 -4.68 -16.06 15.78
CA GLY A 42 -5.90 -16.88 15.64
C GLY A 42 -5.58 -18.38 15.58
N CYS A 43 -6.17 -19.12 14.63
CA CYS A 43 -6.03 -20.58 14.51
C CYS A 43 -4.74 -21.05 13.81
N SER A 44 -3.86 -20.14 13.36
CA SER A 44 -2.65 -20.50 12.61
C SER A 44 -1.40 -20.60 13.47
N ASP A 45 -1.41 -20.17 14.74
CA ASP A 45 -0.23 -20.10 15.64
C ASP A 45 1.03 -19.42 15.06
N LEU A 46 0.92 -18.78 13.88
CA LEU A 46 2.04 -18.18 13.16
C LEU A 46 2.41 -16.84 13.76
N ARG A 47 3.72 -16.60 13.84
CA ARG A 47 4.33 -15.37 14.33
C ARG A 47 5.31 -14.81 13.31
N MET A 48 5.77 -13.59 13.58
CA MET A 48 6.74 -12.90 12.71
C MET A 48 8.07 -13.63 12.56
N VAL A 49 8.45 -14.45 13.55
CA VAL A 49 9.65 -15.30 13.46
C VAL A 49 9.52 -16.34 12.36
N ASP A 50 8.34 -16.95 12.19
CA ASP A 50 8.10 -17.96 11.15
C ASP A 50 8.13 -17.33 9.76
N LEU A 51 7.66 -16.08 9.63
CA LEU A 51 7.81 -15.28 8.40
C LEU A 51 9.29 -14.99 8.08
N GLY A 52 10.12 -14.80 9.11
CA GLY A 52 11.56 -14.62 8.98
C GLY A 52 12.30 -15.83 8.42
N GLU A 53 11.80 -17.03 8.72
CA GLU A 53 12.38 -18.30 8.26
C GLU A 53 12.17 -18.55 6.75
N LEU A 54 11.17 -17.89 6.16
CA LEU A 54 10.88 -17.96 4.72
C LEU A 54 11.89 -17.14 3.90
N ARG A 55 12.98 -17.78 3.47
CA ARG A 55 14.07 -17.10 2.73
C ARG A 55 13.88 -17.10 1.21
N ASN A 56 13.22 -18.11 0.65
CA ASN A 56 13.09 -18.32 -0.79
C ASN A 56 11.67 -17.96 -1.30
N LEU A 57 11.20 -16.77 -0.93
CA LEU A 57 9.90 -16.24 -1.36
C LEU A 57 10.06 -15.52 -2.70
N HIS A 58 9.22 -15.86 -3.66
CA HIS A 58 9.25 -15.30 -5.02
C HIS A 58 7.93 -14.64 -5.37
N ALA A 59 7.99 -13.66 -6.27
CA ALA A 59 6.84 -12.97 -6.82
C ALA A 59 6.05 -12.19 -5.76
N SER A 60 5.12 -12.81 -5.03
CA SER A 60 4.20 -12.10 -4.14
C SER A 60 4.04 -12.72 -2.76
N ILE A 61 3.90 -11.85 -1.75
CA ILE A 61 3.57 -12.21 -0.38
C ILE A 61 2.50 -11.27 0.19
N SER A 62 1.51 -11.86 0.86
CA SER A 62 0.52 -11.14 1.65
C SER A 62 0.69 -11.49 3.12
N VAL A 63 0.80 -10.50 4.00
CA VAL A 63 0.81 -10.68 5.45
C VAL A 63 -0.48 -10.11 6.02
N LEU A 64 -1.32 -10.99 6.55
CA LEU A 64 -2.66 -10.67 7.02
C LEU A 64 -2.74 -10.71 8.54
N GLU A 65 -3.76 -10.06 9.07
CA GLU A 65 -4.07 -10.03 10.50
C GLU A 65 -2.93 -9.41 11.34
N LEU A 66 -2.26 -8.39 10.78
CA LEU A 66 -1.12 -7.72 11.41
C LEU A 66 -1.44 -7.08 12.77
N GLN A 67 -2.71 -6.85 13.09
CA GLN A 67 -3.13 -6.40 14.43
C GLN A 67 -2.80 -7.41 15.54
N ASN A 68 -2.51 -8.66 15.20
CA ASN A 68 -2.14 -9.70 16.17
C ASN A 68 -0.66 -9.61 16.59
N VAL A 69 0.14 -8.73 15.98
CA VAL A 69 1.52 -8.45 16.41
C VAL A 69 1.48 -7.48 17.59
N VAL A 70 1.58 -8.01 18.81
CA VAL A 70 1.48 -7.21 20.04
C VAL A 70 2.78 -6.47 20.34
N ASP A 71 3.94 -7.15 20.25
CA ASP A 71 5.24 -6.49 20.38
C ASP A 71 5.73 -6.02 19.01
N ARG A 72 5.74 -4.70 18.81
CA ARG A 72 6.31 -4.03 17.62
C ARG A 72 7.73 -4.50 17.26
N ARG A 73 8.54 -4.96 18.23
CA ARG A 73 9.90 -5.46 17.96
C ARG A 73 9.89 -6.77 17.19
N GLU A 74 8.85 -7.59 17.35
CA GLU A 74 8.71 -8.85 16.62
C GLU A 74 8.60 -8.62 15.11
N ALA A 75 8.13 -7.45 14.67
CA ALA A 75 8.05 -7.12 13.26
C ALA A 75 9.41 -7.22 12.54
N LEU A 76 10.52 -6.96 13.25
CA LEU A 76 11.88 -7.10 12.71
C LEU A 76 12.22 -8.56 12.35
N ASN A 77 11.58 -9.53 13.01
CA ASN A 77 11.83 -10.93 12.77
C ASN A 77 11.38 -11.37 11.37
N ALA A 78 10.44 -10.65 10.73
CA ALA A 78 10.01 -10.95 9.36
C ALA A 78 11.13 -10.76 8.33
N ASN A 79 12.12 -9.91 8.64
CA ASN A 79 13.34 -9.75 7.85
C ASN A 79 13.04 -9.47 6.35
N MET A 80 12.08 -8.58 6.10
CA MET A 80 11.53 -8.28 4.77
C MET A 80 12.58 -7.68 3.82
N THR A 81 13.60 -7.00 4.35
CA THR A 81 14.71 -6.44 3.57
C THR A 81 15.58 -7.51 2.89
N LYS A 82 15.63 -8.74 3.42
CA LYS A 82 16.42 -9.85 2.84
C LYS A 82 15.63 -10.72 1.86
N LYS A 83 14.35 -10.41 1.60
CA LYS A 83 13.49 -11.16 0.68
C LYS A 83 13.59 -10.57 -0.74
N GLU A 84 14.75 -10.73 -1.36
CA GLU A 84 15.14 -10.02 -2.59
C GLU A 84 14.33 -10.39 -3.84
N HIS A 85 13.68 -11.56 -3.84
CA HIS A 85 12.90 -12.08 -4.97
C HIS A 85 11.40 -11.77 -4.88
N VAL A 86 10.98 -11.05 -3.83
CA VAL A 86 9.60 -10.56 -3.69
C VAL A 86 9.44 -9.28 -4.52
N GLU A 87 8.47 -9.30 -5.43
CA GLU A 87 8.11 -8.19 -6.30
C GLU A 87 6.77 -7.54 -5.90
N MET A 88 5.90 -8.24 -5.18
CA MET A 88 4.62 -7.74 -4.69
C MET A 88 4.46 -8.02 -3.20
N LEU A 89 4.17 -6.98 -2.43
CA LEU A 89 3.91 -7.08 -0.99
C LEU A 89 2.53 -6.55 -0.66
N SER A 90 1.70 -7.35 0.01
CA SER A 90 0.46 -6.91 0.66
C SER A 90 0.59 -7.01 2.18
N LEU A 91 0.21 -5.95 2.89
CA LEU A 91 0.16 -5.87 4.35
C LEU A 91 -1.26 -5.50 4.79
N GLU A 92 -1.93 -6.39 5.51
CA GLU A 92 -3.35 -6.28 5.81
C GLU A 92 -3.62 -6.37 7.32
N TRP A 93 -4.38 -5.41 7.82
CA TRP A 93 -4.96 -5.39 9.17
C TRP A 93 -6.45 -5.67 9.07
N SER A 94 -7.00 -6.38 10.06
CA SER A 94 -8.45 -6.54 10.19
C SER A 94 -9.12 -5.20 10.51
N GLU A 95 -10.36 -5.01 10.04
CA GLU A 95 -11.23 -3.91 10.46
C GLU A 95 -11.72 -4.12 11.91
N SER A 96 -10.82 -3.97 12.87
CA SER A 96 -11.13 -4.06 14.30
C SER A 96 -11.21 -2.68 14.95
N ILE A 97 -12.13 -2.53 15.90
CA ILE A 97 -12.55 -1.27 16.54
C ILE A 97 -11.54 -0.78 17.61
N ALA A 98 -10.53 -1.58 17.95
CA ALA A 98 -9.57 -1.23 19.02
C ALA A 98 -8.52 -0.18 18.57
N ASP A 99 -8.28 0.83 19.40
CA ASP A 99 -7.31 1.91 19.19
C ASP A 99 -5.87 1.45 19.49
N SER A 100 -5.13 0.98 18.48
CA SER A 100 -3.68 0.66 18.59
C SER A 100 -2.80 1.42 17.60
N SER A 101 -3.07 2.72 17.40
CA SER A 101 -2.48 3.49 16.30
C SER A 101 -0.95 3.69 16.35
N GLN A 102 -0.33 3.73 17.54
CA GLN A 102 1.13 3.92 17.65
C GLN A 102 1.90 2.62 17.39
N THR A 103 1.45 1.51 17.99
CA THR A 103 2.06 0.20 17.82
C THR A 103 2.06 -0.24 16.36
N GLU A 104 0.96 0.00 15.65
CA GLU A 104 0.85 -0.36 14.23
C GLU A 104 1.78 0.46 13.34
N GLY A 105 1.96 1.75 13.63
CA GLY A 105 2.94 2.56 12.90
C GLY A 105 4.36 2.05 13.08
N ASP A 106 4.73 1.66 14.30
CA ASP A 106 6.04 1.06 14.57
C ASP A 106 6.22 -0.30 13.88
N ILE A 107 5.15 -1.08 13.73
CA ILE A 107 5.16 -2.37 13.01
C ILE A 107 5.36 -2.14 11.52
N LEU A 108 4.57 -1.27 10.90
CA LEU A 108 4.67 -0.97 9.48
C LEU A 108 6.05 -0.39 9.13
N ASP A 109 6.62 0.45 10.00
CA ASP A 109 7.98 0.97 9.84
C ASP A 109 9.04 -0.15 9.82
N LYS A 110 8.91 -1.16 10.69
CA LYS A 110 9.84 -2.31 10.77
C LYS A 110 9.65 -3.35 9.68
N LEU A 111 8.54 -3.28 8.94
CA LEU A 111 8.25 -4.16 7.81
C LEU A 111 8.79 -3.63 6.49
N GLN A 112 9.77 -2.70 6.52
CA GLN A 112 10.43 -2.17 5.33
C GLN A 112 10.84 -3.31 4.37
N PRO A 113 10.28 -3.34 3.14
CA PRO A 113 10.62 -4.35 2.17
C PRO A 113 11.99 -4.12 1.54
N ASN A 114 12.49 -5.15 0.85
CA ASN A 114 13.58 -4.97 -0.10
C ASN A 114 13.17 -3.99 -1.21
N THR A 115 14.12 -3.22 -1.74
CA THR A 115 13.88 -2.19 -2.78
C THR A 115 13.53 -2.77 -4.16
N ASN A 116 13.57 -4.09 -4.32
CA ASN A 116 13.17 -4.78 -5.55
C ASN A 116 11.66 -4.85 -5.79
N ILE A 117 10.84 -4.47 -4.80
CA ILE A 117 9.38 -4.50 -4.96
C ILE A 117 8.90 -3.62 -6.12
N LYS A 118 7.91 -4.13 -6.84
CA LYS A 118 7.19 -3.48 -7.93
C LYS A 118 5.79 -3.05 -7.52
N GLU A 119 5.17 -3.77 -6.60
CA GLU A 119 3.81 -3.50 -6.13
C GLU A 119 3.72 -3.56 -4.61
N LEU A 120 3.05 -2.56 -4.03
CA LEU A 120 2.79 -2.47 -2.59
C LEU A 120 1.30 -2.24 -2.34
N GLU A 121 0.70 -3.09 -1.52
CA GLU A 121 -0.65 -2.95 -1.02
C GLU A 121 -0.64 -2.86 0.50
N ILE A 122 -1.36 -1.87 1.03
CA ILE A 122 -1.58 -1.71 2.47
C ILE A 122 -3.08 -1.53 2.69
N ALA A 123 -3.67 -2.44 3.46
CA ALA A 123 -5.11 -2.43 3.75
C ALA A 123 -5.39 -2.42 5.24
N GLY A 124 -6.35 -1.59 5.66
CA GLY A 124 -6.84 -1.55 7.04
C GLY A 124 -5.86 -0.98 8.07
N TYR A 125 -4.73 -0.41 7.65
CA TYR A 125 -3.71 0.14 8.55
C TYR A 125 -4.30 1.25 9.45
N ARG A 126 -4.21 1.07 10.78
CA ARG A 126 -4.87 1.96 11.76
C ARG A 126 -3.92 2.95 12.41
N GLY A 127 -2.66 3.00 11.99
CA GLY A 127 -1.74 4.06 12.36
C GLY A 127 -2.11 5.42 11.73
N THR A 128 -1.48 6.47 12.23
CA THR A 128 -1.82 7.86 11.84
C THR A 128 -0.91 8.45 10.77
N LYS A 129 0.25 7.82 10.54
CA LYS A 129 1.27 8.24 9.56
C LYS A 129 1.87 7.01 8.89
N PHE A 130 2.17 7.14 7.60
CA PHE A 130 2.96 6.14 6.88
C PHE A 130 4.45 6.32 7.16
N PRO A 131 5.24 5.23 7.13
CA PRO A 131 6.69 5.31 7.29
C PRO A 131 7.36 5.98 6.10
N ASN A 132 8.53 6.58 6.34
CA ASN A 132 9.25 7.35 5.32
C ASN A 132 9.75 6.47 4.17
N TRP A 133 10.04 5.19 4.44
CA TRP A 133 10.55 4.27 3.42
C TRP A 133 9.59 4.12 2.23
N MET A 134 8.29 4.30 2.41
CA MET A 134 7.29 4.16 1.33
C MET A 134 7.48 5.17 0.18
N ALA A 135 8.11 6.31 0.46
CA ALA A 135 8.42 7.30 -0.55
C ALA A 135 9.93 7.44 -0.78
N ASP A 136 10.76 6.56 -0.22
CA ASP A 136 12.21 6.65 -0.39
C ASP A 136 12.62 6.46 -1.85
N HIS A 137 13.55 7.28 -2.33
CA HIS A 137 13.98 7.26 -3.74
C HIS A 137 14.67 5.94 -4.14
N SER A 138 15.10 5.13 -3.18
CA SER A 138 15.68 3.80 -3.42
C SER A 138 14.69 2.80 -4.02
N PHE A 139 13.38 3.05 -3.92
CA PHE A 139 12.33 2.21 -4.51
C PHE A 139 12.14 2.49 -6.01
N LEU A 140 13.22 2.39 -6.78
CA LEU A 140 13.27 2.68 -8.21
C LEU A 140 12.41 1.73 -9.06
N LYS A 141 12.04 0.56 -8.53
CA LYS A 141 11.24 -0.44 -9.25
C LYS A 141 9.76 -0.40 -8.88
N LEU A 142 9.35 0.42 -7.91
CA LEU A 142 7.97 0.48 -7.43
C LEU A 142 7.07 1.13 -8.49
N VAL A 143 6.20 0.33 -9.10
CA VAL A 143 5.30 0.70 -10.19
C VAL A 143 3.86 0.92 -9.68
N GLY A 144 3.43 0.17 -8.68
CA GLY A 144 2.06 0.22 -8.15
C GLY A 144 2.01 0.39 -6.64
N VAL A 145 1.16 1.31 -6.17
CA VAL A 145 0.83 1.47 -4.75
C VAL A 145 -0.68 1.51 -4.57
N SER A 146 -1.20 0.67 -3.67
CA SER A 146 -2.61 0.62 -3.28
C SER A 146 -2.74 0.80 -1.77
N LEU A 147 -3.51 1.81 -1.35
CA LEU A 147 -3.80 2.10 0.04
C LEU A 147 -5.30 2.06 0.24
N SER A 148 -5.79 1.15 1.09
CA SER A 148 -7.22 0.92 1.29
C SER A 148 -7.59 0.91 2.77
N ASN A 149 -8.66 1.61 3.13
CA ASN A 149 -9.24 1.61 4.48
C ASN A 149 -8.26 2.05 5.59
N CYS A 150 -7.23 2.85 5.27
CA CYS A 150 -6.29 3.40 6.26
C CYS A 150 -6.88 4.66 6.93
N ASN A 151 -8.04 4.46 7.57
CA ASN A 151 -8.95 5.51 8.01
C ASN A 151 -8.36 6.55 8.97
N ASN A 152 -7.29 6.18 9.69
CA ASN A 152 -6.64 7.04 10.69
C ASN A 152 -5.53 7.93 10.12
N CYS A 153 -5.08 7.67 8.88
CA CYS A 153 -4.03 8.43 8.26
C CYS A 153 -4.52 9.81 7.82
N ALA A 154 -3.83 10.85 8.27
CA ALA A 154 -4.16 12.23 7.94
C ALA A 154 -3.47 12.72 6.64
N SER A 155 -2.39 12.06 6.24
CA SER A 155 -1.57 12.43 5.07
C SER A 155 -0.96 11.18 4.42
N LEU A 156 -0.65 11.29 3.13
CA LEU A 156 0.12 10.30 2.40
C LEU A 156 1.62 10.60 2.49
N PRO A 157 2.50 9.58 2.34
CA PRO A 157 3.92 9.84 2.15
C PRO A 157 4.14 10.51 0.79
N ALA A 158 5.37 10.97 0.54
CA ALA A 158 5.74 11.74 -0.65
C ALA A 158 5.81 10.90 -1.94
N LEU A 159 4.78 10.10 -2.24
CA LEU A 159 4.74 9.13 -3.33
C LEU A 159 4.98 9.76 -4.71
N GLY A 160 4.71 11.06 -4.87
CA GLY A 160 4.97 11.80 -6.11
C GLY A 160 6.45 11.90 -6.50
N GLN A 161 7.39 11.60 -5.58
CA GLN A 161 8.83 11.61 -5.85
C GLN A 161 9.37 10.26 -6.37
N LEU A 162 8.53 9.22 -6.41
CA LEU A 162 8.91 7.90 -6.90
C LEU A 162 8.99 7.91 -8.43
N PRO A 163 10.14 7.58 -9.05
CA PRO A 163 10.36 7.79 -10.48
C PRO A 163 9.59 6.80 -11.37
N SER A 164 9.25 5.62 -10.86
CA SER A 164 8.64 4.54 -11.63
C SER A 164 7.16 4.30 -11.33
N LEU A 165 6.56 5.08 -10.42
CA LEU A 165 5.19 4.89 -9.97
C LEU A 165 4.21 5.23 -11.10
N LYS A 166 3.48 4.22 -11.59
CA LYS A 166 2.50 4.32 -12.68
C LYS A 166 1.07 4.17 -12.21
N PHE A 167 0.83 3.39 -11.15
CA PHE A 167 -0.50 3.10 -10.63
C PHE A 167 -0.58 3.51 -9.17
N LEU A 168 -1.54 4.39 -8.86
CA LEU A 168 -1.83 4.79 -7.49
C LEU A 168 -3.32 4.61 -7.20
N THR A 169 -3.63 3.84 -6.16
CA THR A 169 -4.98 3.69 -5.64
C THR A 169 -5.04 4.15 -4.19
N VAL A 170 -5.99 5.03 -3.90
CA VAL A 170 -6.25 5.55 -2.55
C VAL A 170 -7.75 5.39 -2.29
N ARG A 171 -8.11 4.46 -1.40
CA ARG A 171 -9.49 4.11 -1.10
C ARG A 171 -9.79 4.15 0.40
N GLY A 172 -10.96 4.65 0.78
CA GLY A 172 -11.43 4.54 2.17
C GLY A 172 -10.50 5.25 3.15
N MET A 173 -10.06 6.47 2.83
CA MET A 173 -9.17 7.26 3.68
C MET A 173 -9.98 8.35 4.39
N HIS A 174 -10.70 8.01 5.45
CA HIS A 174 -11.71 8.93 6.03
C HIS A 174 -11.14 10.15 6.75
N ARG A 175 -9.89 10.12 7.22
CA ARG A 175 -9.25 11.24 7.95
C ARG A 175 -8.18 11.97 7.16
N ILE A 176 -7.98 11.62 5.88
CA ILE A 176 -7.06 12.36 5.02
C ILE A 176 -7.55 13.81 4.90
N THR A 177 -6.76 14.77 5.36
CA THR A 177 -7.14 16.20 5.38
C THR A 177 -5.89 17.06 5.21
N GLU A 178 -5.99 18.16 4.46
CA GLU A 178 -4.95 19.20 4.49
C GLU A 178 -4.86 19.78 5.90
N ARG A 179 -3.76 19.55 6.60
CA ARG A 179 -3.45 20.37 7.77
C ARG A 179 -1.97 20.71 7.80
N CYS A 180 -1.52 21.44 6.78
CA CYS A 180 -0.22 22.10 6.78
C CYS A 180 -0.41 23.60 7.01
N ARG A 181 0.10 24.10 8.15
CA ARG A 181 0.11 25.52 8.55
C ARG A 181 1.23 26.34 7.88
N SER A 182 1.66 25.99 6.68
CA SER A 182 2.72 26.73 5.97
C SER A 182 2.39 26.75 4.49
N GLY A 183 2.15 27.95 3.95
CA GLY A 183 1.62 28.19 2.61
C GLY A 183 2.57 27.80 1.49
N SER A 184 2.58 26.52 1.11
CA SER A 184 3.23 26.04 -0.11
C SER A 184 2.38 24.93 -0.74
N SER A 185 1.83 25.22 -1.91
CA SER A 185 0.60 24.62 -2.48
C SER A 185 0.70 23.23 -3.12
N SER A 186 1.57 22.30 -2.68
CA SER A 186 1.63 20.97 -3.33
C SER A 186 1.97 19.75 -2.45
N MET A 187 1.89 19.82 -1.13
CA MET A 187 2.45 18.76 -0.26
C MET A 187 1.56 17.54 0.04
N TYR A 188 0.33 17.41 -0.48
CA TYR A 188 -0.52 16.23 -0.24
C TYR A 188 0.11 14.89 -0.64
N TRP A 189 0.92 14.96 -1.68
CA TRP A 189 1.50 13.83 -2.38
C TRP A 189 3.04 13.84 -2.29
N GLY A 190 3.59 14.70 -1.43
CA GLY A 190 5.01 15.05 -1.39
C GLY A 190 5.41 16.16 -2.36
N LYS A 191 6.58 16.76 -2.15
CA LYS A 191 7.26 17.54 -3.18
C LYS A 191 7.65 16.60 -4.32
N GLY A 192 6.75 16.32 -5.26
CA GLY A 192 7.01 15.39 -6.36
C GLY A 192 5.98 15.53 -7.46
N GLU A 193 6.45 15.49 -8.71
CA GLU A 193 5.65 15.79 -9.92
C GLU A 193 5.08 14.52 -10.59
N PHE A 194 5.00 13.38 -9.88
CA PHE A 194 4.51 12.08 -10.39
C PHE A 194 4.93 11.83 -11.86
N PRO A 195 6.23 11.71 -12.13
CA PRO A 195 6.77 11.81 -13.49
C PRO A 195 6.21 10.73 -14.43
N ALA A 196 5.84 9.56 -13.90
CA ALA A 196 5.39 8.40 -14.66
C ALA A 196 3.95 7.96 -14.35
N LEU A 197 3.17 8.71 -13.56
CA LEU A 197 1.85 8.25 -13.11
C LEU A 197 0.89 8.16 -14.30
N HIS A 198 0.33 6.97 -14.54
CA HIS A 198 -0.59 6.67 -15.63
C HIS A 198 -2.04 6.59 -15.15
N ASP A 199 -2.29 5.88 -14.06
CA ASP A 199 -3.64 5.66 -13.55
C ASP A 199 -3.71 6.02 -12.09
N PHE A 200 -4.69 6.87 -11.78
CA PHE A 200 -4.92 7.37 -10.44
C PHE A 200 -6.38 7.19 -10.04
N LEU A 201 -6.60 6.37 -9.02
CA LEU A 201 -7.91 6.10 -8.44
C LEU A 201 -7.99 6.66 -7.03
N ILE A 202 -9.00 7.50 -6.81
CA ILE A 202 -9.40 7.99 -5.48
C ILE A 202 -10.85 7.59 -5.25
N GLU A 203 -11.11 6.83 -4.19
CA GLU A 203 -12.45 6.37 -3.84
C GLU A 203 -12.72 6.53 -2.35
N ASP A 204 -13.90 7.04 -2.00
CA ASP A 204 -14.37 7.05 -0.61
C ASP A 204 -13.42 7.76 0.36
N CYS A 205 -12.97 8.95 -0.06
CA CYS A 205 -12.14 9.85 0.73
C CYS A 205 -12.94 11.12 1.07
N PRO A 206 -13.88 11.05 2.04
CA PRO A 206 -14.88 12.09 2.24
C PRO A 206 -14.34 13.42 2.76
N LYS A 207 -13.22 13.39 3.50
CA LYS A 207 -12.59 14.60 4.07
C LYS A 207 -11.39 15.09 3.26
N LEU A 208 -11.12 14.48 2.11
CA LEU A 208 -10.05 14.89 1.23
C LEU A 208 -10.38 16.25 0.63
N ILE A 209 -9.85 17.30 1.26
CA ILE A 209 -9.87 18.68 0.79
C ILE A 209 -8.57 18.93 0.04
N GLY A 210 -8.61 19.73 -1.03
CA GLY A 210 -7.39 20.19 -1.70
C GLY A 210 -7.33 20.01 -3.20
N LYS A 211 -6.16 20.39 -3.74
CA LYS A 211 -5.82 20.26 -5.16
C LYS A 211 -5.16 18.90 -5.44
N LEU A 212 -5.45 18.37 -6.62
CA LEU A 212 -4.59 17.36 -7.23
C LEU A 212 -3.22 17.97 -7.58
N PRO A 213 -2.16 17.15 -7.75
CA PRO A 213 -0.86 17.63 -8.21
C PRO A 213 -1.01 18.45 -9.50
N GLU A 214 -0.36 19.61 -9.57
CA GLU A 214 -0.49 20.54 -10.71
C GLU A 214 0.03 19.94 -12.03
N LYS A 215 1.02 19.04 -11.94
CA LYS A 215 1.64 18.36 -13.09
C LYS A 215 1.41 16.86 -13.01
N LEU A 216 0.53 16.37 -13.87
CA LEU A 216 0.24 14.94 -14.07
C LEU A 216 0.38 14.60 -15.56
N CYS A 217 1.52 14.98 -16.14
CA CYS A 217 1.73 14.95 -17.59
C CYS A 217 1.60 13.55 -18.20
N SER A 218 1.87 12.49 -17.45
CA SER A 218 1.80 11.10 -17.92
C SER A 218 0.44 10.43 -17.69
N LEU A 219 -0.50 11.13 -17.04
CA LEU A 219 -1.76 10.55 -16.57
C LEU A 219 -2.69 10.25 -17.75
N ARG A 220 -3.16 9.01 -17.79
CA ARG A 220 -4.05 8.44 -18.81
C ARG A 220 -5.43 8.17 -18.25
N GLY A 221 -5.53 7.73 -16.99
CA GLY A 221 -6.78 7.42 -16.31
C GLY A 221 -6.87 8.13 -14.98
N LEU A 222 -7.94 8.88 -14.77
CA LEU A 222 -8.26 9.49 -13.47
C LEU A 222 -9.69 9.13 -13.09
N ARG A 223 -9.82 8.41 -11.98
CA ARG A 223 -11.12 7.98 -11.43
C ARG A 223 -11.27 8.52 -10.02
N ILE A 224 -12.32 9.30 -9.80
CA ILE A 224 -12.62 9.90 -8.50
C ILE A 224 -14.05 9.53 -8.14
N SER A 225 -14.25 8.94 -6.98
CA SER A 225 -15.60 8.61 -6.52
C SER A 225 -15.79 8.82 -5.03
N LYS A 226 -16.98 9.32 -4.63
CA LYS A 226 -17.33 9.56 -3.22
C LYS A 226 -16.32 10.46 -2.49
N CYS A 227 -15.86 11.52 -3.17
CA CYS A 227 -14.94 12.53 -2.63
C CYS A 227 -15.61 13.92 -2.68
N PRO A 228 -16.61 14.20 -1.83
CA PRO A 228 -17.40 15.42 -1.89
C PRO A 228 -16.61 16.71 -1.60
N GLU A 229 -15.53 16.62 -0.83
CA GLU A 229 -14.73 17.78 -0.43
C GLU A 229 -13.57 18.09 -1.39
N LEU A 230 -13.31 17.23 -2.38
CA LEU A 230 -12.20 17.42 -3.31
C LEU A 230 -12.55 18.50 -4.33
N SER A 231 -11.86 19.64 -4.26
CA SER A 231 -12.06 20.80 -5.14
C SER A 231 -10.73 21.21 -5.78
N PRO A 232 -10.50 20.91 -7.06
CA PRO A 232 -9.29 21.39 -7.71
C PRO A 232 -9.49 22.88 -8.05
N GLU A 233 -8.91 23.79 -7.27
CA GLU A 233 -9.10 25.24 -7.47
C GLU A 233 -8.27 25.81 -8.64
N THR A 234 -7.49 24.98 -9.32
CA THR A 234 -6.66 25.39 -10.47
C THR A 234 -6.78 24.38 -11.60
N PRO A 235 -6.71 24.84 -12.87
CA PRO A 235 -6.68 23.94 -14.03
C PRO A 235 -5.50 22.98 -13.89
N ILE A 236 -5.78 21.68 -13.89
CA ILE A 236 -4.75 20.65 -13.86
C ILE A 236 -4.35 20.37 -15.31
N GLN A 237 -3.05 20.40 -15.62
CA GLN A 237 -2.60 20.06 -16.95
C GLN A 237 -2.64 18.54 -17.14
N LEU A 238 -3.67 18.07 -17.83
CA LEU A 238 -3.95 16.65 -18.09
C LEU A 238 -3.81 16.31 -19.59
N SER A 239 -2.67 16.65 -20.17
CA SER A 239 -2.45 16.61 -21.64
C SER A 239 -2.53 15.21 -22.27
N ASN A 240 -2.37 14.13 -21.49
CA ASN A 240 -2.39 12.75 -21.98
C ASN A 240 -3.61 11.94 -21.50
N LEU A 241 -4.58 12.61 -20.85
CA LEU A 241 -5.72 11.94 -20.23
C LEU A 241 -6.65 11.34 -21.28
N LYS A 242 -6.95 10.06 -21.11
CA LYS A 242 -7.83 9.27 -22.00
C LYS A 242 -9.14 8.91 -21.32
N GLU A 243 -9.11 8.68 -20.02
CA GLU A 243 -10.28 8.33 -19.23
C GLU A 243 -10.36 9.26 -18.02
N PHE A 244 -11.50 9.94 -17.89
CA PHE A 244 -11.84 10.72 -16.71
C PHE A 244 -13.22 10.29 -16.22
N LYS A 245 -13.31 9.84 -14.96
CA LYS A 245 -14.56 9.41 -14.36
C LYS A 245 -14.72 10.01 -12.98
N VAL A 246 -15.80 10.76 -12.79
CA VAL A 246 -16.18 11.35 -11.51
C VAL A 246 -17.57 10.87 -11.11
N VAL A 247 -17.72 10.33 -9.90
CA VAL A 247 -19.01 9.82 -9.39
C VAL A 247 -19.21 10.26 -7.95
N ALA A 248 -20.34 10.89 -7.62
CA ALA A 248 -20.63 11.33 -6.25
C ALA A 248 -19.53 12.23 -5.62
N SER A 249 -18.92 13.10 -6.43
CA SER A 249 -17.89 14.07 -6.03
C SER A 249 -18.21 15.46 -6.63
N PRO A 250 -19.23 16.16 -6.10
CA PRO A 250 -19.83 17.35 -6.74
C PRO A 250 -18.84 18.51 -6.98
N LYS A 251 -17.82 18.67 -6.14
CA LYS A 251 -16.85 19.78 -6.25
C LYS A 251 -15.78 19.59 -7.34
N VAL A 252 -15.62 18.36 -7.87
CA VAL A 252 -14.61 18.05 -8.90
C VAL A 252 -15.07 18.44 -10.30
N GLY A 253 -16.39 18.40 -10.56
CA GLY A 253 -16.96 18.61 -11.89
C GLY A 253 -16.87 20.04 -12.43
N VAL A 254 -16.66 21.03 -11.55
CA VAL A 254 -16.70 22.46 -11.89
C VAL A 254 -15.56 22.91 -12.83
N LEU A 255 -14.57 22.06 -13.09
CA LEU A 255 -13.38 22.39 -13.91
C LEU A 255 -13.50 22.08 -15.40
N PHE A 256 -14.50 21.30 -15.82
CA PHE A 256 -14.59 20.81 -17.18
C PHE A 256 -15.74 21.45 -17.98
N ASP A 257 -16.50 22.36 -17.36
CA ASP A 257 -17.62 23.07 -17.99
C ASP A 257 -17.22 24.37 -18.73
N ASP A 258 -15.96 24.83 -18.60
CA ASP A 258 -15.45 26.05 -19.26
C ASP A 258 -14.43 25.73 -20.38
N ALA A 259 -14.77 24.81 -21.29
CA ALA A 259 -14.00 24.53 -22.51
C ALA A 259 -14.75 24.96 -23.78
#